data_AF-A0A2V8PTT2-F1
#
_entry.id   AF-A0A2V8PTT2-F1
#
_cell.length_a   1.000
_cell.length_b   1.000
_cell.length_c   1.000
_cell.angle_alpha   90.00
_cell.angle_beta   90.00
_cell.angle_gamma   90.00
#
_symmetry.space_group_name_H-M   'P 1'
#
loop_
_entity.id
_entity.type
_entity.pdbx_description
1 polymer ?
#
loop_
_entity_poly.entity_id
_entity_poly.type
_entity_poly.pdbx_seq_one_letter_code
_entity_poly.pdbx_strand_id
1 'polypeptide(L)'
;MRRNLLVLIIGLLLGAVGTFYFLGAWRSRTLPGVPLRPPDQSNDASSTVAVTIEEKFFDSLLGTIFQQLGPPQLKLSQNFGQRPMQPIAFQNSCNSVLALNPEGNNVKTGVRFTGGKITAPLAFTGSYSILTSCIQFKGTARATVDLSFDQEKQTVFGRLNIDELVLDNVPALLSSLITAFVRKTIDERLNPFAVLRVSQLALSLPIQASGGSLKARVKDVRAEVQEGSLKLYLTYDFTAERENPG
;
A
#
# COMPACT_ATOMS: atom_id res chain seq x y z
N MET A 1 52.98 2.01 3.14
CA MET A 1 51.63 2.64 3.16
C MET A 1 50.69 2.15 2.04
N ARG A 2 51.13 1.96 0.78
CA ARG A 2 50.25 1.50 -0.33
C ARG A 2 49.54 0.15 -0.12
N ARG A 3 50.15 -0.83 0.55
CA ARG A 3 49.59 -2.18 0.74
C ARG A 3 48.35 -2.21 1.64
N ASN A 4 48.30 -1.37 2.67
CA ASN A 4 47.18 -1.34 3.62
C ASN A 4 45.97 -0.60 3.04
N LEU A 5 46.19 0.39 2.16
CA LEU A 5 45.13 1.08 1.43
C LEU A 5 44.39 0.15 0.47
N LEU A 6 45.12 -0.73 -0.23
CA LEU A 6 44.54 -1.72 -1.14
C LEU A 6 43.66 -2.74 -0.41
N VAL A 7 44.09 -3.23 0.75
CA VAL A 7 43.29 -4.16 1.56
C VAL A 7 42.00 -3.50 2.06
N LEU A 8 42.05 -2.20 2.41
CA LEU A 8 40.89 -1.45 2.89
C LEU A 8 39.88 -1.20 1.76
N ILE A 9 40.35 -0.86 0.55
CA ILE A 9 39.49 -0.68 -0.63
C ILE A 9 38.85 -2.01 -1.05
N ILE A 10 39.62 -3.10 -1.06
CA ILE A 10 39.10 -4.44 -1.37
C ILE A 10 38.08 -4.89 -0.32
N GLY A 11 38.35 -4.66 0.97
CA GLY A 11 37.41 -4.95 2.05
C GLY A 11 36.11 -4.13 1.93
N LEU A 12 36.21 -2.86 1.53
CA LEU A 12 35.05 -1.99 1.35
C LEU A 12 34.24 -2.37 0.12
N LEU A 13 34.88 -2.74 -0.99
CA LEU A 13 34.21 -3.23 -2.19
C LEU A 13 33.53 -4.58 -1.96
N LEU A 14 34.19 -5.52 -1.28
CA LEU A 14 33.60 -6.81 -0.92
C LEU A 14 32.46 -6.64 0.09
N GLY A 15 32.58 -5.71 1.04
CA GLY A 15 31.50 -5.32 1.93
C GLY A 15 30.30 -4.74 1.18
N ALA A 16 30.53 -3.80 0.26
CA ALA A 16 29.47 -3.18 -0.54
C ALA A 16 28.75 -4.21 -1.44
N VAL A 17 29.50 -5.07 -2.13
CA VAL A 17 28.92 -6.14 -2.97
C VAL A 17 28.17 -7.16 -2.12
N GLY A 18 28.71 -7.52 -0.94
CA GLY A 18 28.05 -8.39 0.02
C GLY A 18 26.71 -7.82 0.50
N THR A 19 26.65 -6.53 0.81
CA THR A 19 25.37 -5.87 1.19
C THR A 19 24.37 -5.86 0.04
N PHE A 20 24.81 -5.62 -1.20
CA PHE A 20 23.91 -5.63 -2.36
C PHE A 20 23.35 -7.03 -2.66
N TYR A 21 24.17 -8.08 -2.47
CA TYR A 21 23.78 -9.47 -2.72
C TYR A 21 22.89 -10.04 -1.61
N PHE A 22 23.19 -9.77 -0.33
CA PHE A 22 22.38 -10.26 0.80
C PHE A 22 21.10 -9.45 1.04
N LEU A 23 21.07 -8.16 0.69
CA LEU A 23 19.85 -7.36 0.81
C LEU A 23 18.86 -7.58 -0.34
N GLY A 24 19.29 -8.26 -1.41
CA GLY A 24 18.48 -8.56 -2.59
C GLY A 24 18.15 -7.29 -3.38
N ALA A 25 18.25 -7.35 -4.71
CA ALA A 25 17.70 -6.27 -5.54
C ALA A 25 16.21 -6.11 -5.19
N TRP A 26 15.85 -4.93 -4.69
CA TRP A 26 14.50 -4.60 -4.24
C TRP A 26 13.56 -4.72 -5.44
N ARG A 27 12.92 -5.88 -5.61
CA ARG A 27 11.85 -6.05 -6.60
C ARG A 27 10.61 -5.38 -6.04
N SER A 28 10.60 -4.05 -5.99
CA SER A 28 9.38 -3.29 -5.80
C SER A 28 8.43 -3.71 -6.92
N ARG A 29 7.34 -4.42 -6.58
CA ARG A 29 6.30 -4.73 -7.58
C ARG A 29 5.86 -3.41 -8.21
N THR A 30 5.98 -3.28 -9.52
CA THR A 30 5.55 -2.06 -10.21
C THR A 30 4.04 -1.91 -10.02
N LEU A 31 3.60 -0.68 -9.78
CA LEU A 31 2.18 -0.37 -9.62
C LEU A 31 1.51 -0.60 -11.01
N PRO A 32 0.49 -1.48 -11.13
CA PRO A 32 -0.08 -1.82 -12.44
C PRO A 32 -0.80 -0.65 -13.09
N GLY A 33 -0.79 -0.59 -14.42
CA GLY A 33 -1.52 0.43 -15.17
C GLY A 33 -0.83 1.79 -15.24
N VAL A 34 -1.61 2.83 -15.49
CA VAL A 34 -1.13 4.20 -15.70
C VAL A 34 -1.37 5.02 -14.43
N PRO A 35 -0.38 5.77 -13.91
CA PRO A 35 -0.57 6.66 -12.76
C PRO A 35 -1.71 7.65 -13.01
N LEU A 36 -2.58 7.84 -12.01
CA LEU A 36 -3.69 8.79 -12.13
C LEU A 36 -3.15 10.22 -12.23
N ARG A 37 -3.84 11.04 -13.02
CA ARG A 37 -3.52 12.45 -13.22
C ARG A 37 -4.74 13.31 -12.87
N PRO A 38 -4.55 14.61 -12.63
CA PRO A 38 -5.66 15.56 -12.51
C PRO A 38 -6.56 15.58 -13.77
N PRO A 39 -7.84 15.98 -13.64
CA PRO A 39 -8.71 16.21 -14.79
C PRO A 39 -8.12 17.26 -15.75
N ASP A 40 -8.26 17.03 -17.05
CA ASP A 40 -7.92 18.05 -18.05
C ASP A 40 -8.97 19.18 -17.98
N GLN A 41 -8.59 20.42 -18.28
CA GLN A 41 -9.50 21.57 -18.28
C GLN A 41 -10.47 21.59 -19.48
N SER A 42 -10.52 20.55 -20.32
CA SER A 42 -11.40 20.52 -21.49
C SER A 42 -12.81 20.05 -21.13
N ASN A 43 -13.81 20.73 -21.70
CA ASN A 43 -15.24 20.56 -21.44
C ASN A 43 -15.86 19.25 -21.98
N ASP A 44 -15.09 18.18 -22.19
CA ASP A 44 -15.59 16.89 -22.67
C ASP A 44 -16.19 16.08 -21.50
N ALA A 45 -17.21 16.65 -20.85
CA ALA A 45 -17.90 16.06 -19.71
C ALA A 45 -18.99 15.04 -20.08
N SER A 46 -19.24 14.81 -21.37
CA SER A 46 -20.43 14.07 -21.85
C SER A 46 -20.44 12.57 -21.49
N SER A 47 -19.37 12.03 -20.90
CA SER A 47 -19.34 10.65 -20.39
C SER A 47 -18.56 10.48 -19.08
N THR A 48 -18.37 11.56 -18.32
CA THR A 48 -17.57 11.54 -17.07
C THR A 48 -18.46 11.60 -15.83
N VAL A 49 -18.24 10.66 -14.90
CA VAL A 49 -18.88 10.64 -13.58
C VAL A 49 -17.85 10.99 -12.52
N ALA A 50 -18.21 11.87 -11.59
CA ALA A 50 -17.38 12.22 -10.45
C ALA A 50 -17.83 11.45 -9.18
N VAL A 51 -16.89 10.76 -8.55
CA VAL A 51 -17.07 10.08 -7.25
C VAL A 51 -16.22 10.81 -6.23
N THR A 52 -16.85 11.30 -5.16
CA THR A 52 -16.16 11.99 -4.06
C THR A 52 -16.11 11.10 -2.83
N ILE A 53 -14.93 10.96 -2.23
CA ILE A 53 -14.71 10.19 -1.01
C ILE A 53 -14.10 11.13 0.04
N GLU A 54 -14.83 11.36 1.13
CA GLU A 54 -14.42 12.25 2.22
C GLU A 54 -13.57 11.53 3.28
N GLU A 55 -12.72 12.26 4.01
CA GLU A 55 -11.97 11.71 5.15
C GLU A 55 -12.86 11.05 6.20
N LYS A 56 -14.05 11.64 6.45
CA LYS A 56 -15.01 11.17 7.46
C LYS A 56 -15.46 9.74 7.21
N PHE A 57 -15.50 9.32 5.95
CA PHE A 57 -15.78 7.93 5.59
C PHE A 57 -14.72 6.99 6.17
N PHE A 58 -13.44 7.31 5.98
CA PHE A 58 -12.33 6.50 6.51
C PHE A 58 -12.24 6.57 8.03
N ASP A 59 -12.43 7.75 8.62
CA ASP A 59 -12.47 7.90 10.08
C ASP A 59 -13.56 6.98 10.69
N SER A 60 -14.75 6.94 10.08
CA SER A 60 -15.85 6.08 10.54
C SER A 60 -15.59 4.60 10.31
N LEU A 61 -15.05 4.24 9.14
CA LEU A 61 -14.71 2.86 8.79
C LEU A 61 -13.63 2.31 9.72
N LEU A 62 -12.52 3.03 9.89
CA LEU A 62 -11.43 2.63 10.77
C LEU A 62 -11.88 2.59 12.22
N GLY A 63 -12.66 3.59 12.67
CA GLY A 63 -13.26 3.57 14.01
C GLY A 63 -14.08 2.31 14.26
N THR A 64 -14.92 1.92 13.28
CA THR A 64 -15.71 0.69 13.35
C THR A 64 -14.83 -0.57 13.39
N ILE A 65 -13.79 -0.64 12.55
CA ILE A 65 -12.84 -1.77 12.55
C ILE A 65 -12.19 -1.90 13.92
N PHE A 66 -11.63 -0.82 14.47
CA PHE A 66 -10.98 -0.85 15.78
C PHE A 66 -11.94 -1.24 16.91
N GLN A 67 -13.18 -0.77 16.87
CA GLN A 67 -14.17 -1.06 17.91
C GLN A 67 -14.76 -2.48 17.82
N GLN A 68 -15.05 -2.96 16.61
CA GLN A 68 -15.79 -4.22 16.40
C GLN A 68 -14.89 -5.42 16.14
N LEU A 69 -13.78 -5.21 15.44
CA LEU A 69 -12.86 -6.28 15.00
C LEU A 69 -11.52 -6.24 15.77
N GLY A 70 -11.25 -5.13 16.45
CA GLY A 70 -9.98 -4.88 17.11
C GLY A 70 -8.88 -4.38 16.16
N PRO A 71 -7.69 -4.09 16.70
CA PRO A 71 -6.49 -3.72 15.94
C PRO A 71 -6.20 -4.68 14.77
N PRO A 72 -6.16 -4.21 13.51
CA PRO A 72 -5.80 -5.07 12.39
C PRO A 72 -4.32 -5.46 12.50
N GLN A 73 -4.06 -6.76 12.31
CA GLN A 73 -2.75 -7.36 12.49
C GLN A 73 -2.18 -7.92 11.19
N LEU A 74 -0.91 -7.64 10.95
CA LEU A 74 -0.13 -8.15 9.83
C LEU A 74 0.92 -9.11 10.38
N LYS A 75 0.83 -10.39 9.99
CA LYS A 75 1.88 -11.37 10.30
C LYS A 75 3.12 -11.05 9.47
N LEU A 76 4.21 -10.76 10.17
CA LEU A 76 5.50 -10.47 9.58
C LEU A 76 6.18 -11.81 9.28
N SER A 77 6.39 -12.14 8.00
CA SER A 77 6.92 -13.45 7.61
C SER A 77 8.34 -13.65 8.13
N GLN A 78 8.58 -14.74 8.87
CA GLN A 78 9.91 -15.20 9.27
C GLN A 78 10.59 -15.92 8.10
N ASN A 79 11.12 -15.20 7.12
CA ASN A 79 11.95 -15.79 6.07
C ASN A 79 13.32 -15.10 6.05
N PHE A 80 14.14 -15.41 7.06
CA PHE A 80 15.59 -15.32 6.96
C PHE A 80 16.18 -16.71 7.23
N GLY A 81 16.49 -17.43 6.15
CA GLY A 81 17.43 -18.56 6.17
C GLY A 81 16.88 -19.93 6.58
N GLN A 82 17.10 -20.92 5.72
CA GLN A 82 16.88 -22.34 5.96
C GLN A 82 17.67 -22.86 7.17
N ARG A 83 17.03 -23.72 7.99
CA ARG A 83 17.46 -25.09 8.37
C ARG A 83 16.50 -25.68 9.42
N PRO A 84 15.92 -26.88 9.20
CA PRO A 84 15.15 -27.57 10.22
C PRO A 84 16.09 -28.44 11.06
N MET A 85 16.61 -27.95 12.18
CA MET A 85 17.12 -28.83 13.24
C MET A 85 16.94 -28.22 14.65
N GLN A 86 16.05 -28.88 15.42
CA GLN A 86 16.02 -29.05 16.89
C GLN A 86 15.63 -27.86 17.79
N PRO A 87 15.28 -28.06 19.08
CA PRO A 87 14.52 -29.12 19.76
C PRO A 87 13.26 -28.56 20.52
N ILE A 88 12.44 -29.45 21.07
CA ILE A 88 11.06 -29.23 21.58
C ILE A 88 10.96 -28.36 22.88
N ALA A 89 12.00 -27.62 23.28
CA ALA A 89 12.08 -26.97 24.60
C ALA A 89 12.08 -25.42 24.62
N PHE A 90 11.76 -24.72 23.53
CA PHE A 90 11.66 -23.25 23.51
C PHE A 90 10.29 -22.79 22.99
N GLN A 91 9.27 -22.85 23.85
CA GLN A 91 7.96 -22.24 23.59
C GLN A 91 7.90 -20.77 24.02
N ASN A 92 8.89 -19.95 23.64
CA ASN A 92 8.71 -18.51 23.58
C ASN A 92 8.44 -18.13 22.13
N SER A 93 7.24 -18.47 21.63
CA SER A 93 6.80 -18.17 20.27
C SER A 93 6.57 -16.67 20.11
N CYS A 94 7.66 -15.93 19.89
CA CYS A 94 7.58 -14.55 19.45
C CYS A 94 6.92 -14.52 18.07
N ASN A 95 5.61 -14.27 18.06
CA ASN A 95 4.87 -14.08 16.83
C ASN A 95 5.31 -12.74 16.25
N SER A 96 6.04 -12.79 15.13
CA SER A 96 6.45 -11.58 14.42
C SER A 96 5.20 -10.93 13.83
N VAL A 97 4.67 -9.89 14.47
CA VAL A 97 3.37 -9.27 14.15
C VAL A 97 3.51 -7.76 14.21
N LEU A 98 2.82 -7.07 13.30
CA LEU A 98 2.61 -5.63 13.33
C LEU A 98 1.11 -5.38 13.45
N ALA A 99 0.69 -4.68 14.50
CA ALA A 99 -0.69 -4.29 14.74
C ALA A 99 -0.83 -2.78 14.59
N LEU A 100 -1.84 -2.33 13.86
CA LEU A 100 -2.20 -0.91 13.84
C LEU A 100 -3.01 -0.57 15.09
N ASN A 101 -2.72 0.56 15.70
CA ASN A 101 -3.46 1.09 16.83
C ASN A 101 -4.31 2.29 16.38
N PRO A 102 -5.45 2.57 17.04
CA PRO A 102 -6.26 3.75 16.71
C PRO A 102 -5.48 5.05 16.91
N GLU A 103 -4.60 5.10 17.91
CA GLU A 103 -3.78 6.25 18.24
C GLU A 103 -2.47 5.83 18.93
N GLY A 104 -1.43 6.64 18.80
CA GLY A 104 -0.18 6.52 19.55
C GLY A 104 0.67 7.79 19.40
N ASN A 105 1.28 8.25 20.49
CA ASN A 105 2.10 9.48 20.52
C ASN A 105 1.39 10.70 19.90
N ASN A 106 0.11 10.91 20.22
CA ASN A 106 -0.76 11.95 19.66
C ASN A 106 -0.97 11.87 18.14
N VAL A 107 -0.62 10.74 17.51
CA VAL A 107 -0.90 10.46 16.10
C VAL A 107 -2.07 9.50 16.02
N LYS A 108 -3.18 9.97 15.46
CA LYS A 108 -4.36 9.15 15.17
C LYS A 108 -4.16 8.42 13.84
N THR A 109 -4.38 7.10 13.84
CA THR A 109 -4.38 6.32 12.60
C THR A 109 -5.56 6.72 11.72
N GLY A 110 -5.31 7.05 10.47
CA GLY A 110 -6.34 7.53 9.56
C GLY A 110 -5.89 7.71 8.13
N VAL A 111 -6.80 8.23 7.31
CA VAL A 111 -6.53 8.70 5.95
C VAL A 111 -6.82 10.19 5.91
N ARG A 112 -5.89 10.97 5.37
CA ARG A 112 -5.96 12.42 5.24
C ARG A 112 -5.73 12.84 3.79
N PHE A 113 -6.51 13.80 3.34
CA PHE A 113 -6.45 14.39 2.01
C PHE A 113 -6.01 15.84 2.18
N THR A 114 -4.70 16.07 2.05
CA THR A 114 -4.10 17.36 2.39
C THR A 114 -2.94 17.66 1.44
N GLY A 115 -2.84 18.91 0.98
CA GLY A 115 -1.74 19.35 0.12
C GLY A 115 -1.66 18.60 -1.21
N GLY A 116 -2.82 18.24 -1.78
CA GLY A 116 -2.92 17.50 -3.04
C GLY A 116 -2.46 16.05 -2.97
N LYS A 117 -2.28 15.48 -1.76
CA LYS A 117 -1.80 14.11 -1.55
C LYS A 117 -2.71 13.31 -0.63
N ILE A 118 -2.78 12.01 -0.88
CA ILE A 118 -3.37 11.05 0.05
C ILE A 118 -2.28 10.67 1.04
N THR A 119 -2.50 10.97 2.31
CA THR A 119 -1.56 10.67 3.39
C THR A 119 -2.23 9.80 4.44
N ALA A 120 -1.47 8.89 5.03
CA ALA A 120 -1.95 7.99 6.08
C ALA A 120 -1.02 8.12 7.29
N PRO A 121 -1.39 8.91 8.32
CA PRO A 121 -0.78 8.79 9.63
C PRO A 121 -1.14 7.43 10.23
N LEU A 122 -0.16 6.74 10.79
CA LEU A 122 -0.33 5.41 11.37
C LEU A 122 0.33 5.37 12.75
N ALA A 123 -0.37 4.81 13.72
CA ALA A 123 0.19 4.36 15.00
C ALA A 123 0.21 2.84 15.01
N PHE A 124 1.29 2.23 15.50
CA PHE A 124 1.42 0.78 15.49
C PHE A 124 2.23 0.25 16.67
N THR A 125 2.03 -1.02 16.96
CA THR A 125 2.83 -1.85 17.86
C THR A 125 3.23 -3.10 17.10
N GLY A 126 4.31 -3.73 17.53
CA GLY A 126 4.72 -4.98 16.93
C GLY A 126 5.75 -5.71 17.75
N SER A 127 6.04 -6.92 17.30
CA SER A 127 7.06 -7.78 17.86
C SER A 127 7.87 -8.40 16.73
N TYR A 128 9.16 -8.60 16.96
CA TYR A 128 10.04 -9.29 16.03
C TYR A 128 11.04 -10.16 16.78
N SER A 129 11.29 -11.36 16.26
CA SER A 129 12.24 -12.32 16.82
C SER A 129 13.63 -12.11 16.21
N ILE A 130 14.63 -11.84 17.06
CA ILE A 130 16.04 -11.75 16.66
C ILE A 130 16.84 -12.71 17.52
N LEU A 131 17.48 -13.73 16.91
CA LEU A 131 18.51 -14.57 17.52
C LEU A 131 18.17 -15.00 18.98
N THR A 132 16.96 -15.54 19.19
CA THR A 132 16.34 -15.99 20.47
C THR A 132 15.62 -14.94 21.34
N SER A 133 15.75 -13.64 21.05
CA SER A 133 15.08 -12.57 21.80
C SER A 133 13.85 -12.03 21.06
N CYS A 134 12.74 -11.85 21.78
CA CYS A 134 11.55 -11.20 21.26
C CYS A 134 11.60 -9.71 21.58
N ILE A 135 11.75 -8.88 20.55
CA ILE A 135 11.79 -7.42 20.70
C ILE A 135 10.40 -6.89 20.41
N GLN A 136 9.81 -6.23 21.40
CA GLN A 136 8.60 -5.44 21.20
C GLN A 136 8.99 -4.03 20.78
N PHE A 137 8.23 -3.47 19.85
CA PHE A 137 8.39 -2.10 19.39
C PHE A 137 7.03 -1.45 19.24
N LYS A 138 7.02 -0.14 19.33
CA LYS A 138 5.85 0.69 19.02
C LYS A 138 6.34 1.98 18.38
N GLY A 139 5.47 2.64 17.67
CA GLY A 139 5.85 3.86 16.97
C GLY A 139 4.74 4.43 16.13
N THR A 140 5.12 5.45 15.36
CA THR A 140 4.25 6.12 14.40
C THR A 140 4.90 6.11 13.03
N ALA A 141 4.09 6.13 11.99
CA ALA A 141 4.54 6.26 10.62
C ALA A 141 3.70 7.29 9.88
N ARG A 142 4.29 7.91 8.86
CA ARG A 142 3.57 8.66 7.84
C ARG A 142 3.77 7.95 6.51
N ALA A 143 2.67 7.69 5.83
CA ALA A 143 2.68 7.11 4.50
C ALA A 143 1.95 8.00 3.50
N THR A 144 2.33 7.88 2.23
CA THR A 144 1.62 8.45 1.08
C THR A 144 1.02 7.33 0.23
N VAL A 145 -0.07 7.63 -0.49
CA VAL A 145 -0.69 6.68 -1.41
C VAL A 145 -0.59 7.20 -2.84
N ASP A 146 0.07 6.44 -3.70
CA ASP A 146 0.03 6.64 -5.14
C ASP A 146 -1.09 5.81 -5.75
N LEU A 147 -1.79 6.38 -6.74
CA LEU A 147 -2.88 5.71 -7.44
C LEU A 147 -2.54 5.48 -8.92
N SER A 148 -3.02 4.36 -9.45
CA SER A 148 -2.96 4.06 -10.88
C SER A 148 -4.24 3.38 -11.35
N PHE A 149 -4.52 3.46 -12.64
CA PHE A 149 -5.62 2.75 -13.28
C PHE A 149 -5.11 1.71 -14.27
N ASP A 150 -5.54 0.47 -14.07
CA ASP A 150 -5.32 -0.64 -14.99
C ASP A 150 -6.61 -0.86 -15.80
N GLN A 151 -6.60 -0.42 -17.06
CA GLN A 151 -7.76 -0.47 -17.95
C GLN A 151 -8.17 -1.90 -18.32
N GLU A 152 -7.21 -2.82 -18.42
CA GLU A 152 -7.49 -4.22 -18.70
C GLU A 152 -8.25 -4.85 -17.55
N LYS A 153 -7.77 -4.64 -16.32
CA LYS A 153 -8.40 -5.15 -15.09
C LYS A 153 -9.58 -4.31 -14.59
N GLN A 154 -9.83 -3.16 -15.19
CA GLN A 154 -10.87 -2.21 -14.76
C GLN A 154 -10.79 -1.96 -13.25
N THR A 155 -9.58 -1.65 -12.76
CA THR A 155 -9.31 -1.49 -11.32
C THR A 155 -8.36 -0.31 -11.08
N VAL A 156 -8.72 0.54 -10.13
CA VAL A 156 -7.82 1.53 -9.55
C VAL A 156 -6.99 0.83 -8.47
N PHE A 157 -5.68 0.82 -8.65
CA PHE A 157 -4.72 0.29 -7.68
C PHE A 157 -4.10 1.42 -6.86
N GLY A 158 -3.77 1.09 -5.62
CA GLY A 158 -3.02 1.93 -4.71
C GLY A 158 -1.66 1.31 -4.36
N ARG A 159 -0.70 2.17 -4.10
CA ARG A 159 0.60 1.83 -3.48
C ARG A 159 0.80 2.68 -2.25
N LEU A 160 1.03 2.04 -1.11
CA LEU A 160 1.40 2.70 0.13
C LEU A 160 2.92 2.88 0.18
N ASN A 161 3.40 4.12 0.30
CA ASN A 161 4.82 4.42 0.46
C ASN A 161 5.07 4.95 1.88
N ILE A 162 6.01 4.35 2.63
CA ILE A 162 6.32 4.79 4.00
C ILE A 162 7.41 5.86 3.97
N ASP A 163 6.99 7.12 4.08
CA ASP A 163 7.86 8.28 4.05
C ASP A 163 8.67 8.40 5.35
N GLU A 164 7.98 8.30 6.49
CA GLU A 164 8.54 8.53 7.81
C GLU A 164 8.16 7.40 8.76
N LEU A 165 9.12 6.97 9.59
CA LEU A 165 8.92 5.98 10.65
C LEU A 165 9.65 6.45 11.92
N VAL A 166 8.91 6.55 13.02
CA VAL A 166 9.43 6.92 14.34
C VAL A 166 9.14 5.77 15.30
N LEU A 167 10.18 5.25 15.95
CA LEU A 167 10.09 4.15 16.90
C LEU A 167 10.37 4.63 18.32
N ASP A 168 9.59 4.18 19.29
CA ASP A 168 9.73 4.56 20.69
C ASP A 168 10.73 3.65 21.40
N ASN A 169 11.66 4.24 22.15
CA ASN A 169 12.57 3.53 23.05
C ASN A 169 13.39 2.40 22.39
N VAL A 170 13.58 2.46 21.06
CA VAL A 170 14.43 1.53 20.32
C VAL A 170 15.80 2.17 20.09
N PRO A 171 16.91 1.51 20.48
CA PRO A 171 18.25 1.98 20.16
C PRO A 171 18.44 2.24 18.65
N ALA A 172 19.13 3.32 18.29
CA ALA A 172 19.29 3.76 16.90
C ALA A 172 19.89 2.68 15.96
N LEU A 173 20.72 1.77 16.48
CA LEU A 173 21.25 0.66 15.70
C LEU A 173 20.13 -0.30 15.24
N LEU A 174 19.16 -0.58 16.10
CA LEU A 174 18.04 -1.49 15.82
C LEU A 174 16.91 -0.82 15.04
N SER A 175 16.77 0.50 15.13
CA SER A 175 15.71 1.24 14.43
C SER A 175 15.82 1.09 12.91
N SER A 176 17.03 1.14 12.37
CA SER A 176 17.29 0.96 10.93
C SER A 176 16.82 -0.41 10.41
N LEU A 177 17.10 -1.48 11.16
CA LEU A 177 16.70 -2.85 10.81
C LEU A 177 15.19 -3.02 10.86
N ILE A 178 14.54 -2.54 11.93
CA ILE A 178 13.08 -2.59 12.07
C ILE A 178 12.42 -1.75 10.97
N THR A 179 12.98 -0.59 10.64
CA THR A 179 12.47 0.28 9.57
C THR A 179 12.50 -0.41 8.21
N ALA A 180 13.65 -0.97 7.84
CA ALA A 180 13.80 -1.71 6.59
C ALA A 180 12.84 -2.90 6.53
N PHE A 181 12.64 -3.58 7.66
CA PHE A 181 11.76 -4.73 7.77
C PHE A 181 10.26 -4.38 7.64
N VAL A 182 9.81 -3.33 8.33
CA VAL A 182 8.42 -2.83 8.23
C VAL A 182 8.13 -2.39 6.79
N ARG A 183 9.03 -1.60 6.20
CA ARG A 183 8.91 -1.16 4.79
C ARG A 183 8.80 -2.33 3.84
N LYS A 184 9.71 -3.30 3.95
CA LYS A 184 9.70 -4.52 3.13
C LYS A 184 8.41 -5.31 3.28
N THR A 185 7.93 -5.50 4.51
CA THR A 185 6.69 -6.25 4.76
C THR A 185 5.49 -5.56 4.11
N ILE A 186 5.37 -4.23 4.28
CA ILE A 186 4.31 -3.44 3.67
C ILE A 186 4.36 -3.56 2.15
N ASP A 187 5.55 -3.41 1.56
CA ASP A 187 5.74 -3.53 0.12
C ASP A 187 5.40 -4.93 -0.42
N GLU A 188 5.69 -5.99 0.32
CA GLU A 188 5.41 -7.36 -0.13
C GLU A 188 3.97 -7.81 0.12
N ARG A 189 3.34 -7.33 1.20
CA ARG A 189 2.04 -7.83 1.67
C ARG A 189 0.87 -6.94 1.32
N LEU A 190 1.07 -5.63 1.29
CA LEU A 190 0.01 -4.66 1.04
C LEU A 190 0.09 -4.05 -0.36
N ASN A 191 1.27 -4.01 -0.97
CA ASN A 191 1.44 -3.38 -2.28
C ASN A 191 1.47 -4.40 -3.45
N PRO A 192 0.81 -4.08 -4.58
CA PRO A 192 -0.26 -3.09 -4.73
C PRO A 192 -1.58 -3.60 -4.11
N PHE A 193 -2.45 -2.69 -3.66
CA PHE A 193 -3.81 -3.02 -3.22
C PHE A 193 -4.87 -2.46 -4.17
N ALA A 194 -6.03 -3.12 -4.27
CA ALA A 194 -7.14 -2.62 -5.08
C ALA A 194 -7.94 -1.59 -4.27
N VAL A 195 -8.06 -0.38 -4.79
CA VAL A 195 -8.84 0.72 -4.18
C VAL A 195 -10.28 0.66 -4.64
N LEU A 196 -10.50 0.55 -5.94
CA LEU A 196 -11.83 0.55 -6.55
C LEU A 196 -11.83 -0.35 -7.78
N ARG A 197 -12.72 -1.35 -7.81
CA ARG A 197 -13.01 -2.13 -9.03
C ARG A 197 -14.10 -1.42 -9.80
N VAL A 198 -13.73 -0.67 -10.83
CA VAL A 198 -14.69 0.14 -11.60
C VAL A 198 -15.61 -0.71 -12.48
N SER A 199 -15.30 -2.00 -12.66
CA SER A 199 -16.24 -2.96 -13.25
C SER A 199 -17.54 -3.11 -12.47
N GLN A 200 -17.54 -2.83 -11.17
CA GLN A 200 -18.77 -2.78 -10.35
C GLN A 200 -19.65 -1.57 -10.68
N LEU A 201 -19.10 -0.58 -11.37
CA LEU A 201 -19.79 0.62 -11.85
C LEU A 201 -20.08 0.54 -13.36
N ALA A 202 -19.90 -0.63 -13.98
CA ALA A 202 -20.27 -0.86 -15.37
C ALA A 202 -21.79 -1.03 -15.48
N LEU A 203 -22.40 -0.29 -16.40
CA LEU A 203 -23.84 -0.35 -16.66
C LEU A 203 -24.09 -1.22 -17.90
N SER A 204 -25.03 -2.15 -17.78
CA SER A 204 -25.62 -2.87 -18.90
C SER A 204 -27.10 -2.49 -18.96
N LEU A 205 -27.46 -1.60 -19.89
CA LEU A 205 -28.82 -1.09 -20.03
C LEU A 205 -29.47 -1.71 -21.27
N PRO A 206 -30.57 -2.47 -21.14
CA PRO A 206 -31.29 -2.98 -22.31
C PRO A 206 -31.98 -1.83 -23.05
N ILE A 207 -31.75 -1.73 -24.36
CA ILE A 207 -32.43 -0.76 -25.22
C ILE A 207 -33.61 -1.47 -25.89
N GLN A 208 -34.79 -1.31 -25.31
CA GLN A 208 -36.03 -1.96 -25.76
C GLN A 208 -36.41 -1.61 -27.21
N ALA A 209 -36.06 -0.40 -27.68
CA ALA A 209 -36.40 0.06 -29.02
C ALA A 209 -35.59 -0.61 -30.14
N SER A 210 -34.41 -1.18 -29.83
CA SER A 210 -33.50 -1.75 -30.83
C SER A 210 -33.19 -3.24 -30.64
N GLY A 211 -33.74 -3.87 -29.59
CA GLY A 211 -33.42 -5.26 -29.25
C GLY A 211 -31.93 -5.47 -28.96
N GLY A 212 -31.27 -4.49 -28.35
CA GLY A 212 -29.84 -4.52 -28.05
C GLY A 212 -29.54 -4.13 -26.62
N SER A 213 -28.28 -4.27 -26.21
CA SER A 213 -27.78 -3.82 -24.90
C SER A 213 -26.74 -2.71 -25.06
N LEU A 214 -26.78 -1.73 -24.18
CA LEU A 214 -25.74 -0.72 -24.03
C LEU A 214 -24.81 -1.14 -22.91
N LYS A 215 -23.52 -1.31 -23.21
CA LYS A 215 -22.48 -1.56 -22.23
C LYS A 215 -21.65 -0.31 -22.01
N ALA A 216 -21.41 0.03 -20.75
CA ALA A 216 -20.51 1.10 -20.35
C ALA A 216 -19.24 0.51 -19.74
N ARG A 217 -18.07 0.89 -20.27
CA ARG A 217 -16.77 0.49 -19.73
C ARG A 217 -15.94 1.73 -19.40
N VAL A 218 -15.22 1.72 -18.29
CA VAL A 218 -14.37 2.84 -17.92
C VAL A 218 -13.13 2.85 -18.82
N LYS A 219 -12.95 3.96 -19.53
CA LYS A 219 -11.85 4.22 -20.45
C LYS A 219 -10.70 4.91 -19.75
N ASP A 220 -11.01 5.90 -18.92
CA ASP A 220 -10.02 6.72 -18.23
C ASP A 220 -10.47 7.00 -16.80
N VAL A 221 -9.49 7.12 -15.89
CA VAL A 221 -9.74 7.52 -14.50
C VAL A 221 -8.75 8.62 -14.15
N ARG A 222 -9.28 9.70 -13.59
CA ARG A 222 -8.51 10.83 -13.11
C ARG A 222 -8.77 11.07 -11.65
N ALA A 223 -7.79 11.62 -10.95
CA ALA A 223 -7.89 11.87 -9.52
C ALA A 223 -7.47 13.29 -9.20
N GLU A 224 -8.24 13.92 -8.33
CA GLU A 224 -7.90 15.18 -7.71
C GLU A 224 -8.06 15.04 -6.20
N VAL A 225 -6.99 15.32 -5.46
CA VAL A 225 -7.05 15.41 -4.00
C VAL A 225 -7.33 16.86 -3.64
N GLN A 226 -8.48 17.08 -3.02
CA GLN A 226 -8.87 18.36 -2.43
C GLN A 226 -8.73 18.26 -0.90
N GLU A 227 -8.72 19.39 -0.21
CA GLU A 227 -8.68 19.37 1.26
C GLU A 227 -9.88 18.58 1.81
N GLY A 228 -9.59 17.53 2.57
CA GLY A 228 -10.61 16.66 3.18
C GLY A 228 -11.31 15.67 2.24
N SER A 229 -10.97 15.62 0.94
CA SER A 229 -11.61 14.67 0.01
C SER A 229 -10.76 14.24 -1.18
N LEU A 230 -11.01 13.02 -1.66
CA LEU A 230 -10.53 12.52 -2.95
C LEU A 230 -11.67 12.52 -3.95
N LYS A 231 -11.48 13.20 -5.09
CA LYS A 231 -12.39 13.14 -6.23
C LYS A 231 -11.80 12.28 -7.32
N LEU A 232 -12.56 11.27 -7.73
CA LEU A 232 -12.26 10.40 -8.86
C LEU A 232 -13.20 10.75 -10.01
N TYR A 233 -12.64 10.99 -11.20
CA TYR A 233 -13.38 11.25 -12.42
C TYR A 233 -13.25 10.02 -13.32
N LEU A 234 -14.36 9.33 -13.56
CA LEU A 234 -14.42 8.12 -14.35
C LEU A 234 -15.05 8.45 -15.70
N THR A 235 -14.28 8.32 -16.77
CA THR A 235 -14.75 8.56 -18.13
C THR A 235 -15.10 7.23 -18.78
N TYR A 236 -16.33 7.12 -19.26
CA TYR A 236 -16.87 5.91 -19.86
C TYR A 236 -16.80 5.94 -21.39
N ASP A 237 -16.60 4.76 -21.95
CA ASP A 237 -16.87 4.43 -23.34
C ASP A 237 -18.11 3.54 -23.39
N PHE A 238 -19.01 3.83 -24.33
CA PHE A 238 -20.30 3.17 -24.46
C PHE A 238 -20.34 2.38 -25.77
N THR A 239 -20.59 1.09 -25.69
CA THR A 239 -20.75 0.21 -26.85
C THR A 239 -22.15 -0.37 -26.89
N ALA A 240 -22.78 -0.29 -28.05
CA ALA A 240 -24.06 -0.96 -28.32
C ALA A 240 -23.80 -2.36 -28.89
N GLU A 241 -24.40 -3.38 -28.28
CA GLU A 241 -24.42 -4.76 -28.79
C GLU A 241 -25.84 -5.09 -29.26
N ARG A 242 -26.00 -5.53 -30.51
CA ARG A 242 -27.26 -6.11 -30.98
C ARG A 242 -27.37 -7.55 -30.47
N GLU A 243 -28.54 -7.91 -29.95
CA GLU A 243 -28.86 -9.30 -29.69
C GLU A 243 -29.06 -9.98 -31.05
N ASN A 244 -28.21 -10.95 -31.39
CA ASN A 244 -28.39 -11.73 -32.62
C ASN A 244 -29.59 -12.67 -32.38
N PRO A 245 -30.66 -12.59 -33.18
CA PRO A 245 -31.70 -13.60 -33.14
C PRO A 245 -31.09 -14.90 -33.68
N GLY A 246 -30.96 -15.90 -32.80
CA GLY A 246 -30.62 -17.27 -33.15
C GLY A 246 -31.76 -17.98 -33.88
#